data_AF-I9NDY3-F1
#
_entry.id   AF-I9NDY3-F1
#
_cell.length_a   1.000
_cell.length_b   1.000
_cell.length_c   1.000
_cell.angle_alpha   90.00
_cell.angle_beta   90.00
_cell.angle_gamma   90.00
#
_symmetry.space_group_name_H-M   'P 1'
#
loop_
_entity.id
_entity.type
_entity.pdbx_description
1 polymer ?
#
loop_
_entity_poly.entity_id
_entity_poly.type
_entity_poly.pdbx_seq_one_letter_code
_entity_poly.pdbx_strand_id
1 'polypeptide(L)'
;MGAFQVTCHKPDNDDRDRRLQGVGGPGGGGWYRTIDAMITLIKGGDQFWTVDQKGNSVWIIVAERNGREYIKTQSDGLEPNNLLALPVCP
;
A
#
# COMPACT_ATOMS: atom_id res chain seq x y z
N MET A 1 -15.60 0.47 8.58
CA MET A 1 -14.20 0.45 9.04
C MET A 1 -13.80 -0.99 9.28
N GLY A 2 -12.87 -1.48 8.47
CA GLY A 2 -12.24 -2.79 8.63
C GLY A 2 -10.73 -2.70 8.50
N ALA A 3 -10.03 -3.76 8.89
CA ALA A 3 -8.60 -3.92 8.69
C ALA A 3 -8.34 -4.93 7.58
N PHE A 4 -7.64 -4.53 6.52
CA PHE A 4 -7.38 -5.36 5.35
C PHE A 4 -5.89 -5.60 5.17
N GLN A 5 -5.52 -6.87 4.95
CA GLN A 5 -4.15 -7.24 4.64
C GLN A 5 -3.84 -6.98 3.16
N VAL A 6 -2.73 -6.30 2.90
CA VAL A 6 -2.12 -6.11 1.58
C VAL A 6 -0.99 -7.11 1.43
N THR A 7 -1.03 -7.90 0.36
CA THR A 7 -0.04 -8.97 0.10
C THR A 7 0.61 -8.85 -1.27
N CYS A 8 0.08 -8.03 -2.18
CA CYS A 8 0.67 -7.82 -3.48
C CYS A 8 0.56 -6.36 -3.91
N HIS A 9 1.40 -5.97 -4.85
CA HIS A 9 1.38 -4.64 -5.46
C HIS A 9 1.30 -4.70 -6.98
N LYS A 10 0.96 -3.59 -7.61
CA LYS A 10 1.08 -3.43 -9.06
C LYS A 10 2.03 -2.26 -9.34
N PRO A 11 3.21 -2.52 -9.94
CA PRO A 11 4.14 -1.45 -10.25
C PRO A 11 3.50 -0.51 -11.27
N ASP A 12 3.84 0.78 -11.16
CA ASP A 12 3.50 1.72 -12.23
C ASP A 12 4.60 1.71 -13.28
N ASN A 13 4.22 1.53 -14.54
CA ASN A 13 5.15 1.49 -15.67
C ASN A 13 5.37 2.88 -16.30
N ASP A 14 4.61 3.89 -15.89
CA ASP A 14 4.54 5.18 -16.62
C ASP A 14 4.91 6.40 -15.75
N ASP A 15 4.52 6.40 -14.47
CA ASP A 15 4.66 7.56 -13.59
C ASP A 15 5.96 7.54 -12.76
N ARG A 16 6.87 8.50 -13.00
CA ARG A 16 8.13 8.61 -12.25
C ARG A 16 7.92 9.01 -10.78
N ASP A 17 6.80 9.66 -10.47
CA ASP A 17 6.46 10.13 -9.13
C ASP A 17 5.61 9.10 -8.36
N ARG A 18 4.79 8.30 -9.05
CA ARG A 18 4.07 7.15 -8.46
C ARG A 18 4.70 5.84 -8.89
N ARG A 19 5.34 5.14 -7.96
CA ARG A 19 5.94 3.81 -8.22
C ARG A 19 4.92 2.66 -8.26
N LEU A 20 3.66 2.94 -7.94
CA LEU A 20 2.62 1.95 -7.67
C LEU A 20 1.31 2.39 -8.32
N GLN A 21 0.69 1.54 -9.13
CA GLN A 21 -0.67 1.73 -9.64
C GLN A 21 -1.72 1.36 -8.59
N GLY A 22 -1.42 0.33 -7.80
CA GLY A 22 -2.37 -0.22 -6.84
C GLY A 22 -1.78 -1.34 -6.01
N VAL A 23 -2.61 -1.83 -5.10
CA VAL A 23 -2.29 -2.93 -4.19
C VAL A 23 -3.46 -3.88 -4.10
N GLY A 24 -3.18 -5.11 -3.68
CA GLY A 24 -4.18 -6.14 -3.50
C GLY A 24 -3.90 -7.02 -2.29
N GLY A 25 -4.91 -7.83 -1.96
CA GLY A 25 -4.87 -8.72 -0.82
C GLY A 25 -5.84 -9.89 -0.96
N PRO A 26 -5.72 -10.92 -0.09
CA PRO A 26 -6.47 -12.17 -0.21
C PRO A 26 -7.92 -12.10 0.34
N GLY A 27 -8.29 -11.01 1.02
CA GLY A 27 -9.60 -10.88 1.67
C GLY A 27 -10.78 -11.05 0.70
N GLY A 28 -11.83 -11.75 1.11
CA GLY A 28 -13.08 -11.88 0.34
C GLY A 28 -12.97 -12.60 -1.00
N GLY A 29 -11.94 -13.44 -1.19
CA GLY A 29 -11.67 -14.12 -2.47
C GLY A 29 -10.66 -13.40 -3.36
N GLY A 30 -10.00 -12.36 -2.83
CA GLY A 30 -9.04 -11.54 -3.56
C GLY A 30 -9.62 -10.17 -3.87
N TRP A 31 -8.82 -9.13 -3.64
CA TRP A 31 -9.20 -7.76 -3.97
C TRP A 31 -8.01 -6.98 -4.52
N TYR A 32 -8.31 -5.98 -5.34
CA TYR A 32 -7.36 -5.03 -5.88
C TYR A 32 -7.95 -3.62 -5.80
N ARG A 33 -7.14 -2.63 -5.41
CA ARG A 33 -7.51 -1.20 -5.39
C ARG A 33 -6.35 -0.35 -5.88
N THR A 34 -6.68 0.71 -6.63
CA THR A 34 -5.71 1.72 -7.06
C THR A 34 -5.22 2.53 -5.86
N ILE A 35 -4.09 3.23 -6.01
CA ILE A 35 -3.59 4.13 -4.96
C ILE A 35 -4.60 5.21 -4.57
N ASP A 36 -5.31 5.81 -5.54
CA ASP A 36 -6.33 6.82 -5.25
C ASP A 36 -7.51 6.24 -4.46
N ALA A 37 -7.93 5.02 -4.79
CA ALA A 37 -8.96 4.31 -4.04
C ALA A 37 -8.48 3.98 -2.61
N MET A 38 -7.23 3.53 -2.46
CA MET A 38 -6.63 3.28 -1.15
C MET A 38 -6.58 4.54 -0.29
N ILE A 39 -6.15 5.68 -0.85
CA ILE A 39 -6.13 6.96 -0.14
C ILE A 39 -7.54 7.33 0.33
N THR A 40 -8.54 7.17 -0.54
CA THR A 40 -9.93 7.45 -0.20
C THR A 40 -10.44 6.55 0.93
N LEU A 41 -10.13 5.26 0.89
CA LEU A 41 -10.54 4.29 1.92
C LEU A 41 -9.83 4.57 3.25
N ILE A 42 -8.53 4.87 3.24
CA ILE A 42 -7.77 5.23 4.44
C ILE A 42 -8.31 6.50 5.07
N LYS A 43 -8.60 7.54 4.26
CA LYS A 43 -9.25 8.77 4.73
C LYS A 43 -10.68 8.55 5.23
N GLY A 44 -11.39 7.58 4.63
CA GLY A 44 -12.69 7.11 5.08
C GLY A 44 -12.63 6.25 6.33
N GLY A 45 -11.42 5.90 6.81
CA GLY A 45 -11.18 5.23 8.07
C GLY A 45 -10.91 3.73 7.99
N ASP A 46 -10.86 3.15 6.81
CA ASP A 46 -10.40 1.78 6.65
C ASP A 46 -8.89 1.69 6.89
N GLN A 47 -8.46 0.62 7.54
CA GLN A 47 -7.06 0.42 7.88
C GLN A 47 -6.48 -0.68 7.00
N PHE A 48 -5.25 -0.46 6.54
CA PHE A 48 -4.53 -1.43 5.72
C PHE A 48 -3.19 -1.72 6.36
N TRP A 49 -2.77 -2.98 6.30
CA TRP A 49 -1.50 -3.42 6.84
C TRP A 49 -0.86 -4.44 5.92
N THR A 50 0.45 -4.61 6.03
CA THR A 50 1.19 -5.64 5.33
C THR A 50 2.23 -6.26 6.26
N VAL A 51 2.89 -7.32 5.79
CA VAL A 51 3.98 -7.97 6.53
C VAL A 51 5.29 -7.54 5.88
N ASP A 52 6.22 -7.02 6.68
CA ASP A 52 7.55 -6.66 6.20
C ASP A 52 8.43 -7.90 5.95
N GLN A 53 9.63 -7.69 5.42
CA GLN A 53 10.58 -8.78 5.15
C GLN A 53 11.06 -9.50 6.42
N LYS A 54 10.88 -8.90 7.60
CA LYS A 54 11.23 -9.45 8.92
C LYS A 54 10.05 -10.18 9.56
N GLY A 55 8.88 -10.22 8.92
CA GLY A 55 7.68 -10.87 9.43
C GLY A 55 6.81 -9.98 10.34
N ASN A 56 7.10 -8.69 10.47
CA ASN A 56 6.33 -7.78 11.31
C ASN A 56 5.12 -7.21 10.55
N SER A 57 3.99 -7.13 11.24
CA SER A 57 2.81 -6.40 10.75
C SER A 57 3.05 -4.90 10.82
N VAL A 58 2.97 -4.23 9.68
CA VAL A 58 3.16 -2.79 9.54
C VAL A 58 1.95 -2.13 8.90
N TRP A 59 1.50 -1.02 9.47
CA TRP A 59 0.38 -0.26 8.95
C TRP A 59 0.75 0.52 7.70
N ILE A 60 -0.22 0.72 6.82
CA ILE A 60 -0.11 1.55 5.62
C ILE A 60 -0.78 2.88 5.93
N ILE A 61 -0.05 3.96 5.66
CA ILE A 61 -0.48 5.34 5.89
C ILE A 61 -0.44 6.13 4.58
N VAL A 62 -1.27 7.16 4.51
CA VAL A 62 -1.18 8.17 3.46
C VAL A 62 -0.08 9.18 3.86
N ALA A 63 0.79 9.49 2.91
CA ALA A 63 1.80 10.51 3.02
C ALA A 63 1.70 11.44 1.81
N GLU A 64 2.28 12.63 1.93
CA GLU A 64 2.32 13.60 0.85
C GLU A 64 3.78 13.94 0.53
N ARG A 65 4.11 14.03 -0.75
CA ARG A 65 5.41 14.50 -1.24
C ARG A 65 5.18 15.40 -2.45
N ASN A 66 5.75 16.59 -2.42
CA ASN A 66 5.61 17.60 -3.49
C ASN A 66 4.14 17.90 -3.83
N GLY A 67 3.24 17.94 -2.84
CA GLY A 67 1.81 18.18 -3.04
C GLY A 67 1.03 17.01 -3.66
N ARG A 68 1.66 15.82 -3.78
CA ARG A 68 1.02 14.61 -4.28
C ARG A 68 0.93 13.56 -3.19
N GLU A 69 -0.28 13.08 -2.96
CA GLU A 69 -0.55 12.01 -2.01
C GLU A 69 -0.15 10.64 -2.57
N TYR A 70 0.46 9.84 -1.70
CA TYR A 70 0.88 8.48 -1.96
C TYR A 70 0.73 7.64 -0.68
N ILE A 71 0.84 6.31 -0.82
CA ILE A 71 0.82 5.41 0.33
C ILE A 71 2.22 4.87 0.63
N LYS A 72 2.51 4.68 1.91
CA LYS A 72 3.72 4.03 2.41
C LYS A 72 3.39 3.22 3.66
N THR A 73 4.28 2.31 4.04
CA THR A 73 4.22 1.73 5.38
C THR A 73 4.68 2.75 6.43
N GLN A 74 4.13 2.63 7.64
CA GLN A 74 4.45 3.48 8.80
C GLN A 74 5.87 3.26 9.36
N SER A 75 6.69 2.37 8.77
CA SER A 75 8.00 2.01 9.30
C SER A 75 8.85 3.25 9.64
N ASP A 76 9.52 3.20 10.79
CA ASP A 76 10.29 4.25 11.51
C ASP A 76 11.50 4.85 10.76
N GLY A 77 11.31 5.19 9.48
CA GLY A 77 12.13 6.18 8.77
C GLY A 77 13.39 5.68 8.08
N LEU A 78 13.72 4.38 8.10
CA LEU A 78 15.04 3.91 7.68
C LEU A 78 15.12 2.78 6.62
N GLU A 79 14.02 2.08 6.30
CA GLU A 79 14.08 0.92 5.38
C GLU A 79 13.17 1.10 4.13
N PRO A 80 13.48 0.40 3.03
CA PRO A 80 12.79 0.58 1.74
C PRO A 80 11.28 0.36 1.86
N ASN A 81 10.51 1.01 1.00
CA ASN A 81 9.05 0.95 1.02
C ASN A 81 8.58 -0.50 0.88
N ASN A 82 8.13 -1.12 1.99
CA ASN A 82 7.78 -2.55 2.05
C ASN A 82 6.74 -2.95 1.00
N LEU A 83 5.92 -2.01 0.54
CA LEU A 83 4.95 -2.23 -0.53
C LEU A 83 5.60 -2.66 -1.85
N LEU A 84 6.80 -2.15 -2.16
CA LEU A 84 7.56 -2.53 -3.36
C LEU A 84 8.28 -3.88 -3.20
N ALA A 85 8.43 -4.36 -1.96
CA ALA A 85 9.00 -5.68 -1.68
C ALA A 85 7.95 -6.80 -1.80
N LEU A 86 6.65 -6.45 -1.86
CA LEU A 86 5.58 -7.41 -2.07
C LEU A 86 5.65 -8.02 -3.47
N PRO A 87 5.16 -9.25 -3.67
CA PRO A 87 4.99 -9.80 -5.00
C PRO A 87 4.05 -8.95 -5.87
N VAL A 88 4.20 -9.07 -7.19
CA VAL A 88 3.27 -8.44 -8.14
C VAL A 88 1.93 -9.18 -8.09
N CYS A 89 0.82 -8.43 -8.07
CA CYS A 89 -0.51 -9.03 -8.09
C CYS A 89 -0.73 -9.84 -9.39
N PRO A 90 -1.45 -10.99 -9.32
CA PRO A 90 -1.73 -11.82 -10.49
C PRO A 90 -2.60 -11.11 -11.53
#